data_AF-A0A7K0VHK7-F1
#
_entry.id   AF-A0A7K0VHK7-F1
#
_cell.length_a   1.000
_cell.length_b   1.000
_cell.length_c   1.000
_cell.angle_alpha   90.00
_cell.angle_beta   90.00
_cell.angle_gamma   90.00
#
_symmetry.space_group_name_H-M   'P 1'
#
loop_
_entity.id
_entity.type
_entity.pdbx_description
1 polymer ?
#
loop_
_entity_poly.entity_id
_entity_poly.type
_entity_poly.pdbx_seq_one_letter_code
_entity_poly.pdbx_strand_id
1 'polypeptide(L)' 'MTIAISRPRALVVRAPGTNRDSDAVFALEQAGADAHVVLLSEIL' A
#
# COMPACT_ATOMS: atom_id res chain seq x y z
N MET A 1 -27.20 10.95 8.32
CA MET A 1 -25.77 11.29 8.18
C MET A 1 -25.08 10.08 7.55
N THR A 2 -24.79 10.12 6.25
CA THR A 2 -24.12 9.03 5.56
C THR A 2 -22.61 9.26 5.64
N ILE A 3 -21.88 8.35 6.27
CA ILE A 3 -20.42 8.37 6.27
C ILE A 3 -19.97 7.92 4.88
N ALA A 4 -19.28 8.79 4.13
CA ALA A 4 -18.62 8.38 2.91
C ALA A 4 -17.46 7.46 3.27
N ILE A 5 -17.50 6.19 2.83
CA ILE A 5 -16.42 5.23 3.05
C ILE A 5 -15.31 5.57 2.05
N SER A 6 -14.31 6.34 2.49
CA SER A 6 -13.10 6.60 1.70
C SER A 6 -12.11 5.45 1.84
N ARG A 7 -11.52 5.00 0.72
CA ARG A 7 -10.38 4.07 0.76
C ARG A 7 -9.09 4.87 1.02
N PRO A 8 -8.41 4.69 2.15
CA PRO A 8 -7.15 5.40 2.40
C PRO A 8 -6.09 4.95 1.40
N ARG A 9 -5.33 5.91 0.86
CA ARG A 9 -4.19 5.61 -0.02
C ARG A 9 -3.03 5.07 0.81
N ALA A 10 -2.40 4.00 0.33
CA ALA A 10 -1.23 3.41 0.96
C ALA A 10 -0.14 3.16 -0.07
N LEU A 11 1.12 3.34 0.34
CA LEU A 11 2.29 3.00 -0.46
C LEU A 11 3.08 1.91 0.25
N VAL A 12 3.36 0.83 -0.46
CA VAL A 12 4.31 -0.21 -0.05
C VAL A 12 5.62 0.07 -0.75
N VAL A 13 6.62 0.48 0.02
CA VAL A 13 7.94 0.81 -0.53
C VAL A 13 8.77 -0.46 -0.68
N ARG A 14 9.08 -0.80 -1.92
CA ARG A 14 9.99 -1.89 -2.28
C ARG A 14 11.42 -1.34 -2.36
N ALA A 15 12.34 -1.99 -1.66
CA ALA A 15 13.76 -1.66 -1.69
C ALA A 15 14.60 -2.92 -2.00
N PRO A 16 15.87 -2.80 -2.39
CA PRO A 16 16.73 -3.96 -2.59
C PRO A 16 16.75 -4.86 -1.34
N GLY A 17 16.36 -6.13 -1.52
CA GLY A 17 16.29 -7.12 -0.44
C GLY A 17 14.96 -7.21 0.29
N THR A 18 13.96 -6.36 0.01
CA THR A 18 12.59 -6.61 0.47
C THR A 18 11.97 -7.77 -0.30
N ASN A 19 11.16 -8.58 0.37
CA ASN A 19 10.61 -9.82 -0.18
C ASN A 19 9.15 -10.08 0.20
N ARG A 20 8.52 -9.17 0.95
CA ARG A 20 7.15 -9.30 1.47
C ARG A 20 6.22 -8.19 0.99
N ASP A 21 6.60 -7.49 -0.08
CA ASP A 21 5.80 -6.36 -0.58
C ASP A 21 4.39 -6.82 -1.01
N SER A 22 4.27 -8.01 -1.61
CA SER A 22 2.97 -8.61 -1.97
C SER A 22 2.10 -8.90 -0.75
N ASP A 23 2.71 -9.41 0.32
CA ASP A 23 2.00 -9.75 1.55
C ASP A 23 1.51 -8.46 2.25
N ALA A 24 2.32 -7.40 2.20
CA ALA A 24 1.96 -6.07 2.70
C ALA A 24 0.83 -5.42 1.89
N VAL A 25 0.88 -5.48 0.55
CA VAL A 25 -0.22 -5.00 -0.32
C VAL A 25 -1.50 -5.74 0.00
N PHE A 26 -1.46 -7.07 0.04
CA PHE A 26 -2.62 -7.90 0.34
C PHE A 26 -3.26 -7.52 1.68
N ALA A 27 -2.47 -7.36 2.73
CA ALA A 27 -2.97 -6.98 4.05
C ALA A 27 -3.63 -5.58 4.04
N LEU A 28 -3.06 -4.62 3.32
CA LEU A 28 -3.60 -3.26 3.20
C LEU A 28 -4.91 -3.23 2.41
N GLU A 29 -5.00 -3.96 1.30
CA GLU A 29 -6.23 -4.07 0.52
C GLU A 29 -7.35 -4.73 1.32
N GLN A 30 -7.03 -5.78 2.09
CA GLN A 30 -7.98 -6.43 3.00
C GLN A 30 -8.47 -5.50 4.12
N ALA A 31 -7.64 -4.53 4.52
CA ALA A 31 -8.02 -3.47 5.46
C ALA A 31 -8.83 -2.33 4.82
N GLY A 32 -9.14 -2.40 3.52
CA GLY A 32 -9.92 -1.40 2.79
C GLY A 32 -9.10 -0.26 2.18
N ALA A 33 -7.77 -0.34 2.23
CA ALA A 33 -6.90 0.63 1.58
C ALA A 33 -6.89 0.47 0.06
N ASP A 34 -6.39 1.51 -0.61
CA ASP A 34 -5.94 1.51 -2.00
C ASP A 34 -4.40 1.51 -1.99
N ALA A 35 -3.81 0.33 -2.09
CA ALA A 35 -2.38 0.12 -1.86
C ALA A 35 -1.60 0.00 -3.18
N HIS A 36 -0.49 0.73 -3.29
CA HIS A 36 0.38 0.73 -4.47
C HIS A 36 1.81 0.42 -4.08
N VAL A 37 2.50 -0.41 -4.87
CA VAL A 37 3.94 -0.63 -4.69
C VAL A 37 4.71 0.45 -5.41
N VAL A 38 5.70 1.04 -4.73
CA VAL A 38 6.67 1.96 -5.33
C VAL A 38 8.08 1.51 -5.00
N LEU A 39 9.00 1.67 -5.94
CA LEU A 39 10.42 1.45 -5.68
C LEU A 39 10.95 2.61 -4.83
N LEU A 40 11.84 2.31 -3.89
CA LEU A 40 12.50 3.33 -3.07
C LEU A 40 13.18 4.40 -3.94
N SER A 41 13.72 4.01 -5.11
CA SER A 41 14.33 4.93 -6.08
C SER A 41 13.35 5.89 -6.78
N GLU A 42 12.05 5.65 -6.71
CA GLU A 42 11.02 6.51 -7.33
C GLU A 42 10.53 7.62 -6.40
N ILE A 43 10.91 7.57 -5.12
CA ILE A 43 10.46 8.50 -4.07
C ILE A 43 11.60 9.20 -3.32
N LEU A 44 12.85 8.96 -3.74
CA LEU A 44 14.06 9.63 -3.24
C LEU A 44 14.52 10.74 -4.19
#